data_AF-A0A352XKR7-F1
#
_entry.id   AF-A0A352XKR7-F1
#
_cell.length_a   1.000
_cell.length_b   1.000
_cell.length_c   1.000
_cell.angle_alpha   90.00
_cell.angle_beta   90.00
_cell.angle_gamma   90.00
#
_symmetry.space_group_name_H-M   'P 1'
#
loop_
_entity.id
_entity.type
_entity.pdbx_description
1 polymer ?
#
loop_
_entity_poly.entity_id
_entity_poly.type
_entity_poly.pdbx_seq_one_letter_code
_entity_poly.pdbx_strand_id
1 'polypeptide(L)'
;MNDWKIIEHLIQTKELLPPLQRDSVLTSGEELGGADLMLTTFLKGNHLEQFLFLVEVKAASTPQIVQNAIHQIKFIHRKNNDPEMHPMIVVPYLSEERLKDLEEAQVSGIDLCGNGIVNIPGRLSIFRTGNENRYPESRPVSNPFQGKTAMVARAF
;
A
#
# COMPACT_ATOMS: atom_id res chain seq x y z
N MET A 1 3.38 13.85 4.08
CA MET A 1 2.04 13.43 3.61
C MET A 1 1.27 12.91 4.82
N ASN A 2 -0.06 12.97 4.86
CA ASN A 2 -0.87 12.25 5.86
C ASN A 2 -1.80 11.26 5.15
N ASP A 3 -2.34 10.29 5.87
CA ASP A 3 -3.14 9.20 5.27
C ASP A 3 -4.39 9.76 4.56
N TRP A 4 -5.06 10.75 5.17
CA TRP A 4 -6.25 11.38 4.58
C TRP A 4 -6.00 12.01 3.20
N LYS A 5 -4.86 12.67 2.97
CA LYS A 5 -4.54 13.22 1.65
C LYS A 5 -4.35 12.13 0.59
N ILE A 6 -3.87 10.95 0.99
CA ILE A 6 -3.75 9.81 0.08
C ILE A 6 -5.13 9.28 -0.27
N ILE A 7 -6.01 9.14 0.73
CA ILE A 7 -7.41 8.73 0.51
C ILE A 7 -8.12 9.72 -0.42
N GLU A 8 -7.98 11.03 -0.18
CA GLU A 8 -8.52 12.07 -1.04
C GLU A 8 -8.00 11.96 -2.48
N HIS A 9 -6.69 11.72 -2.64
CA HIS A 9 -6.09 11.49 -3.95
C HIS A 9 -6.69 10.26 -4.65
N LEU A 10 -6.89 9.15 -3.93
CA LEU A 10 -7.53 7.95 -4.49
C LEU A 10 -8.96 8.24 -4.94
N ILE A 11 -9.75 8.98 -4.16
CA ILE A 11 -11.13 9.36 -4.51
C ILE A 11 -11.16 10.18 -5.81
N GLN A 12 -10.23 11.12 -5.96
CA GLN A 12 -10.16 12.02 -7.12
C GLN A 12 -9.54 11.35 -8.36
N THR A 13 -8.69 10.33 -8.17
CA THR A 13 -7.96 9.68 -9.26
C THR A 13 -8.80 8.60 -9.92
N LYS A 14 -9.09 8.79 -11.22
CA LYS A 14 -9.83 7.80 -12.01
C LYS A 14 -8.97 6.63 -12.45
N GLU A 15 -7.75 6.90 -12.91
CA GLU A 15 -6.82 5.88 -13.41
C GLU A 15 -5.74 5.65 -12.36
N LEU A 16 -5.85 4.56 -11.61
CA LEU A 16 -5.01 4.28 -10.44
C LEU A 16 -3.66 3.68 -10.87
N LEU A 17 -3.72 2.69 -11.76
CA LEU A 17 -2.54 2.04 -12.30
C LEU A 17 -2.91 1.49 -13.69
N PRO A 18 -2.61 2.18 -14.80
CA PRO A 18 -3.03 1.76 -16.13
C PRO A 18 -2.79 0.26 -16.41
N PRO A 19 -3.80 -0.49 -16.86
CA PRO A 19 -5.15 -0.07 -17.27
C PRO A 19 -6.22 -0.07 -16.17
N LEU A 20 -5.87 -0.28 -14.90
CA LEU A 20 -6.79 -0.32 -13.76
C LEU A 20 -7.39 1.06 -13.45
N GLN A 21 -8.71 1.13 -13.44
CA GLN A 21 -9.49 2.33 -13.14
C GLN A 21 -10.35 2.14 -11.91
N ARG A 22 -10.54 3.24 -11.18
CA ARG A 22 -11.43 3.33 -10.03
C ARG A 22 -12.88 3.43 -10.47
N ASP A 23 -13.73 2.62 -9.86
CA ASP A 23 -15.19 2.76 -9.94
C ASP A 23 -15.72 3.58 -8.76
N SER A 24 -15.55 3.06 -7.54
CA SER A 24 -16.06 3.64 -6.31
C SER A 24 -15.10 3.42 -5.14
N VAL A 25 -15.29 4.20 -4.07
CA VAL A 25 -14.51 4.13 -2.83
C VAL A 25 -15.48 4.20 -1.67
N LEU A 26 -15.35 3.28 -0.71
CA LEU A 26 -16.09 3.28 0.54
C LEU A 26 -15.11 3.46 1.69
N THR A 27 -15.30 4.49 2.51
CA THR A 27 -14.44 4.83 3.65
C THR A 27 -15.08 4.53 4.99
N SER A 28 -16.30 4.00 5.00
CA SER A 28 -17.05 3.62 6.20
C SER A 28 -18.04 2.51 5.88
N GLY A 29 -18.30 1.64 6.86
CA GLY A 29 -19.15 0.46 6.71
C GLY A 29 -18.59 -0.74 7.45
N GLU A 30 -19.44 -1.71 7.79
CA GLU A 30 -19.01 -2.95 8.44
C GLU A 30 -18.13 -3.81 7.50
N GLU A 31 -18.36 -3.69 6.18
CA GLU A 31 -17.63 -4.39 5.12
C GLU A 31 -16.12 -4.15 5.14
N LEU A 32 -15.67 -2.99 5.66
CA LEU A 32 -14.24 -2.68 5.73
C LEU A 32 -13.49 -3.63 6.68
N GLY A 33 -14.17 -4.24 7.66
CA GLY A 33 -13.56 -5.22 8.57
C GLY A 33 -12.37 -4.70 9.41
N GLY A 34 -12.15 -3.38 9.42
CA GLY A 34 -10.99 -2.71 10.03
C GLY A 34 -9.94 -2.19 9.03
N ALA A 35 -10.16 -2.29 7.73
CA ALA A 35 -9.37 -1.60 6.70
C ALA A 35 -9.70 -0.10 6.67
N ASP A 36 -8.82 0.70 6.07
CA ASP A 36 -9.02 2.15 5.94
C ASP A 36 -10.09 2.49 4.90
N LEU A 37 -10.15 1.73 3.80
CA LEU A 37 -11.17 1.86 2.77
C LEU A 37 -11.37 0.57 1.98
N MET A 38 -12.49 0.50 1.27
CA MET A 38 -12.73 -0.48 0.22
C MET A 38 -12.76 0.22 -1.14
N LEU A 39 -12.09 -0.39 -2.11
CA LEU A 39 -11.89 0.15 -3.44
C LEU A 39 -12.46 -0.83 -4.48
N THR A 40 -13.42 -0.35 -5.28
CA THR A 40 -13.92 -1.08 -6.44
C THR A 40 -13.24 -0.55 -7.69
N THR A 41 -12.73 -1.46 -8.51
CA THR A 41 -11.98 -1.13 -9.74
C THR A 41 -12.43 -1.97 -10.92
N PHE A 42 -12.06 -1.55 -12.12
CA PHE A 42 -12.28 -2.29 -13.38
C PHE A 42 -11.13 -2.02 -14.34
N LEU A 43 -11.00 -2.81 -15.41
CA LEU A 43 -10.01 -2.53 -16.46
C LEU A 43 -10.60 -1.58 -17.50
N LYS A 44 -9.83 -0.58 -17.92
CA LYS A 44 -10.22 0.32 -19.02
C LYS A 44 -10.67 -0.50 -20.25
N GLY A 45 -11.92 -0.30 -20.67
CA GLY A 45 -12.53 -1.04 -21.78
C GLY A 45 -13.32 -2.29 -21.39
N ASN A 46 -13.27 -2.71 -20.12
CA ASN A 46 -14.08 -3.79 -19.56
C ASN A 46 -14.71 -3.35 -18.23
N HIS A 47 -15.91 -2.76 -18.30
CA HIS A 47 -16.67 -2.30 -17.13
C HIS A 47 -17.56 -3.40 -16.50
N LEU A 48 -17.65 -4.58 -17.14
CA LEU A 48 -18.49 -5.68 -16.66
C LEU A 48 -17.81 -6.47 -15.54
N GLU A 49 -16.48 -6.54 -15.57
CA GLU A 49 -15.72 -7.20 -14.52
C GLU A 49 -15.16 -6.17 -13.53
N GLN A 50 -15.58 -6.31 -12.27
CA GLN A 50 -15.13 -5.47 -11.17
C GLN A 50 -14.23 -6.27 -10.24
N PHE A 51 -13.27 -5.58 -9.62
CA PHE A 51 -12.38 -6.13 -8.61
C PHE A 51 -12.47 -5.30 -7.34
N LEU A 52 -12.70 -5.98 -6.21
CA LEU A 52 -12.84 -5.35 -4.91
C LEU A 52 -11.55 -5.52 -4.12
N PHE A 53 -11.10 -4.41 -3.52
CA PHE A 53 -9.92 -4.40 -2.68
C PHE A 53 -10.21 -3.83 -1.30
N LEU A 54 -9.76 -4.53 -0.26
CA LEU A 54 -9.60 -3.96 1.07
C LEU A 54 -8.25 -3.27 1.09
N VAL A 55 -8.25 -1.98 1.43
CA VAL A 55 -7.07 -1.13 1.28
C VAL A 55 -6.60 -0.61 2.62
N GLU A 56 -5.31 -0.80 2.88
CA GLU A 56 -4.58 -0.10 3.94
C GLU A 56 -3.76 1.03 3.36
N VAL A 57 -3.87 2.23 3.92
CA VAL A 57 -3.16 3.43 3.48
C VAL A 57 -2.09 3.78 4.49
N LYS A 58 -0.85 4.01 4.02
CA LYS A 58 0.23 4.53 4.88
C LYS A 58 0.90 5.74 4.25
N ALA A 59 1.06 6.81 5.02
CA ALA A 59 1.71 8.05 4.60
C ALA A 59 3.23 7.98 4.37
N ALA A 60 3.86 6.84 4.63
CA ALA A 60 5.30 6.62 4.46
C ALA A 60 5.58 5.23 3.90
N SER A 61 6.72 5.07 3.24
CA SER A 61 7.06 3.87 2.45
C SER A 61 8.27 3.12 3.00
N THR A 62 8.66 3.43 4.24
CA THR A 62 9.77 2.76 4.94
C THR A 62 9.55 1.24 4.94
N PRO A 63 10.62 0.41 4.90
CA PRO A 63 10.48 -1.04 4.89
C PRO A 63 9.60 -1.58 6.03
N GLN A 64 9.78 -1.08 7.25
CA GLN A 64 8.99 -1.49 8.40
C GLN A 64 7.49 -1.15 8.26
N ILE A 65 7.18 0.02 7.71
CA ILE A 65 5.78 0.46 7.53
C ILE A 65 5.09 -0.39 6.48
N VAL A 66 5.76 -0.65 5.35
CA VAL A 66 5.23 -1.52 4.29
C VAL A 66 5.00 -2.94 4.82
N GLN A 67 5.97 -3.52 5.52
CA GLN A 67 5.83 -4.86 6.10
C GLN A 67 4.70 -4.95 7.14
N ASN A 68 4.54 -3.93 7.98
CA ASN A 68 3.42 -3.88 8.91
C ASN A 68 2.07 -3.77 8.19
N ALA A 69 1.98 -2.95 7.14
CA ALA A 69 0.77 -2.81 6.34
C ALA A 69 0.38 -4.13 5.65
N ILE A 70 1.36 -4.85 5.08
CA ILE A 70 1.17 -6.20 4.51
C ILE A 70 0.58 -7.15 5.56
N HIS A 71 1.14 -7.19 6.76
CA HIS A 71 0.63 -8.06 7.82
C HIS A 71 -0.78 -7.67 8.25
N GLN A 72 -1.04 -6.37 8.43
CA GLN A 72 -2.35 -5.85 8.84
C GLN A 72 -3.44 -6.21 7.81
N ILE A 73 -3.20 -5.92 6.53
CA ILE A 73 -4.22 -6.15 5.50
C ILE A 73 -4.47 -7.65 5.25
N LYS A 74 -3.42 -8.49 5.37
CA LYS A 74 -3.59 -9.96 5.31
C LYS A 74 -4.40 -10.49 6.48
N PHE A 75 -4.21 -9.94 7.68
CA PHE A 75 -5.00 -10.31 8.85
C PHE A 75 -6.48 -9.93 8.65
N ILE A 76 -6.76 -8.71 8.20
CA ILE A 76 -8.12 -8.23 7.92
C ILE A 76 -8.78 -9.09 6.83
N HIS A 77 -8.10 -9.34 5.71
CA HIS A 77 -8.59 -10.18 4.63
C HIS A 77 -8.97 -11.60 5.12
N ARG A 78 -8.11 -12.25 5.92
CA ARG A 78 -8.41 -13.57 6.50
C ARG A 78 -9.60 -13.54 7.46
N LYS A 79 -9.77 -12.46 8.20
CA LYS A 79 -10.89 -12.28 9.15
C LYS A 79 -12.21 -12.09 8.42
N ASN A 80 -12.23 -11.31 7.34
CA ASN A 80 -13.43 -11.12 6.51
C ASN A 80 -13.83 -12.41 5.78
N ASN A 81 -12.85 -13.25 5.43
CA ASN A 81 -13.07 -14.57 4.81
C ASN A 81 -13.95 -14.51 3.54
N ASP A 82 -13.88 -13.39 2.82
CA ASP A 82 -14.56 -13.18 1.55
C ASP A 82 -13.54 -13.37 0.40
N PRO A 83 -13.69 -14.39 -0.46
CA PRO A 83 -12.76 -14.65 -1.56
C PRO A 83 -12.81 -13.60 -2.67
N GLU A 84 -13.86 -12.78 -2.78
CA GLU A 84 -13.99 -11.74 -3.79
C GLU A 84 -13.31 -10.42 -3.38
N MET A 85 -12.89 -10.31 -2.11
CA MET A 85 -12.15 -9.15 -1.61
C MET A 85 -10.65 -9.43 -1.60
N HIS A 86 -9.85 -8.53 -2.17
CA HIS A 86 -8.41 -8.72 -2.27
C HIS A 86 -7.63 -7.70 -1.42
N PRO A 87 -6.52 -8.11 -0.77
CA PRO A 87 -5.72 -7.19 0.03
C PRO A 87 -4.91 -6.25 -0.86
N MET A 88 -4.94 -4.95 -0.55
CA MET A 88 -4.12 -3.95 -1.21
C MET A 88 -3.53 -2.97 -0.19
N ILE A 89 -2.32 -2.48 -0.46
CA ILE A 89 -1.76 -1.33 0.25
C ILE A 89 -1.58 -0.13 -0.69
N VAL A 90 -1.71 1.08 -0.15
CA VAL A 90 -1.39 2.32 -0.86
C VAL A 90 -0.38 3.13 -0.06
N VAL A 91 0.74 3.46 -0.71
CA VAL A 91 1.83 4.23 -0.10
C VAL A 91 2.33 5.30 -1.07
N PRO A 92 3.07 6.33 -0.61
CA PRO A 92 3.57 7.38 -1.50
C PRO A 92 4.45 6.86 -2.65
N TYR A 93 5.32 5.88 -2.38
CA TYR A 93 6.26 5.34 -3.36
C TYR A 93 6.58 3.87 -3.12
N LEU A 94 6.58 3.06 -4.18
CA LEU A 94 7.02 1.67 -4.13
C LEU A 94 8.29 1.50 -4.96
N SER A 95 9.41 1.18 -4.30
CA SER A 95 10.64 0.75 -4.99
C SER A 95 10.48 -0.66 -5.55
N GLU A 96 11.35 -1.06 -6.48
CA GLU A 96 11.40 -2.43 -7.02
C GLU A 96 11.50 -3.50 -5.92
N GLU A 97 12.29 -3.24 -4.88
CA GLU A 97 12.42 -4.15 -3.73
C GLU A 97 11.08 -4.30 -3.00
N ARG A 98 10.37 -3.19 -2.75
CA ARG A 98 9.06 -3.22 -2.08
C ARG A 98 7.99 -3.88 -2.95
N LEU A 99 8.08 -3.75 -4.28
CA LEU A 99 7.20 -4.46 -5.22
C LEU A 99 7.40 -5.97 -5.17
N LYS A 100 8.65 -6.45 -5.03
CA LYS A 100 8.94 -7.89 -4.84
C LYS A 100 8.39 -8.40 -3.52
N ASP A 101 8.59 -7.67 -2.43
CA ASP A 101 8.02 -8.02 -1.13
C ASP A 101 6.48 -8.20 -1.19
N LEU A 102 5.80 -7.34 -1.94
CA LEU A 102 4.35 -7.41 -2.17
C LEU A 102 3.95 -8.62 -3.01
N GLU A 103 4.70 -8.88 -4.09
CA GLU A 103 4.50 -10.05 -4.95
C GLU A 103 4.65 -11.35 -4.15
N GLU A 104 5.73 -11.50 -3.40
CA GLU A 104 5.98 -12.66 -2.54
C GLU A 104 4.90 -12.82 -1.47
N ALA A 105 4.42 -11.71 -0.91
CA ALA A 105 3.34 -11.71 0.08
C ALA A 105 1.95 -11.99 -0.51
N GLN A 106 1.80 -11.99 -1.85
CA GLN A 106 0.54 -12.03 -2.57
C GLN A 106 -0.42 -10.92 -2.11
N VAL A 107 0.10 -9.70 -1.98
CA VAL A 107 -0.65 -8.50 -1.62
C VAL A 107 -0.49 -7.49 -2.73
N SER A 108 -1.60 -6.92 -3.21
CA SER A 108 -1.52 -5.85 -4.20
C SER A 108 -0.99 -4.56 -3.56
N GLY A 109 -0.34 -3.72 -4.32
CA GLY A 109 0.05 -2.40 -3.85
C GLY A 109 0.22 -1.42 -4.99
N ILE A 110 -0.24 -0.20 -4.79
CA ILE A 110 -0.06 0.89 -5.75
C ILE A 110 0.55 2.10 -5.04
N ASP A 111 1.31 2.88 -5.79
CA ASP A 111 1.87 4.14 -5.30
C ASP A 111 1.29 5.36 -6.02
N LEU A 112 1.66 6.55 -5.54
CA LEU A 112 1.22 7.83 -6.11
C LEU A 112 2.08 8.28 -7.30
N CYS A 113 3.09 7.50 -7.67
CA CYS A 113 4.03 7.78 -8.75
C CYS A 113 3.69 7.00 -10.02
N GLY A 114 2.81 5.99 -9.95
CA GLY A 114 2.41 5.10 -11.03
C GLY A 114 3.13 3.75 -11.04
N ASN A 115 3.82 3.40 -9.96
CA ASN A 115 4.35 2.07 -9.72
C ASN A 115 3.35 1.25 -8.92
N GLY A 116 3.38 -0.06 -9.10
CA GLY A 116 2.50 -0.94 -8.36
C GLY A 116 2.47 -2.35 -8.92
N ILE A 117 1.96 -3.24 -8.08
CA ILE A 117 1.60 -4.60 -8.43
C ILE A 117 0.13 -4.82 -8.07
N VAL A 118 -0.67 -5.28 -9.01
CA VAL A 118 -2.04 -5.75 -8.74
C VAL A 118 -2.11 -7.18 -9.20
N ASN A 119 -2.35 -8.09 -8.25
CA ASN A 119 -2.42 -9.52 -8.53
C ASN A 119 -3.69 -10.11 -7.93
N ILE A 120 -4.54 -10.66 -8.80
CA ILE A 120 -5.72 -11.45 -8.48
C ILE A 120 -5.54 -12.80 -9.18
N PRO A 121 -5.28 -13.88 -8.43
CA PRO A 121 -4.95 -15.18 -9.00
C PRO A 121 -5.96 -15.63 -10.07
N GLY A 122 -5.44 -15.94 -11.26
CA GLY A 122 -6.24 -16.43 -12.40
C GLY A 122 -7.10 -15.39 -13.12
N ARG A 123 -7.11 -14.12 -12.67
CA ARG A 123 -7.97 -13.06 -13.23
C ARG A 123 -7.19 -11.84 -13.70
N LEU A 124 -6.29 -11.31 -12.87
CA LEU A 124 -5.60 -10.05 -13.16
C LEU A 124 -4.16 -10.08 -12.66
N SER A 125 -3.22 -9.66 -13.51
CA SER A 125 -1.84 -9.36 -13.09
C SER A 125 -1.36 -8.10 -13.79
N ILE A 126 -1.06 -7.06 -13.02
CA ILE A 126 -0.48 -5.80 -13.47
C ILE A 126 0.78 -5.58 -12.67
N PHE A 127 1.90 -5.32 -13.35
CA PHE A 127 3.15 -4.93 -12.73
C PHE A 127 3.70 -3.71 -13.43
N ARG A 128 3.91 -2.62 -12.69
CA ARG A 128 4.51 -1.38 -13.20
C ARG A 128 5.59 -0.90 -12.24
N THR A 129 6.75 -0.57 -12.79
CA THR A 129 7.91 -0.06 -12.08
C THR A 129 8.63 0.97 -12.95
N GLY A 130 9.60 1.67 -12.37
CA GLY A 130 10.51 2.58 -13.08
C GLY A 130 10.12 4.05 -13.03
N ASN A 131 8.99 4.42 -12.40
CA ASN A 131 8.70 5.84 -12.15
C ASN A 131 9.50 6.34 -10.95
N GLU A 132 10.03 7.56 -11.06
CA GLU A 132 10.87 8.16 -10.03
C GLU A 132 10.10 8.48 -8.73
N ASN A 133 10.82 8.40 -7.61
CA ASN A 133 10.27 8.71 -6.29
C ASN A 133 10.02 10.22 -6.13
N ARG A 134 8.76 10.63 -6.21
CA ARG A 134 8.30 12.01 -5.95
C ARG A 134 8.04 12.32 -4.46
N TYR A 135 8.22 11.32 -3.59
CA TYR A 135 7.98 11.38 -2.15
C TYR A 135 9.20 10.87 -1.37
N PRO A 136 10.39 11.47 -1.54
CA PRO A 136 11.57 11.06 -0.80
C PRO A 136 11.36 11.27 0.69
N GLU A 137 11.71 10.27 1.48
CA GLU A 137 11.61 10.35 2.93
C GLU A 137 12.72 11.26 3.48
N SER A 138 12.34 12.45 3.95
CA SER A 138 13.24 13.32 4.70
C SER A 138 13.38 12.78 6.13
N ARG A 139 14.21 11.77 6.34
CA ARG A 139 14.64 11.43 7.69
C ARG A 139 15.80 12.36 8.07
N PRO A 140 15.73 13.11 9.18
CA PRO A 140 16.94 13.57 9.82
C PRO A 140 17.76 12.31 10.10
N VAL A 141 18.98 12.26 9.59
CA VAL A 141 19.93 11.20 9.95
C VAL A 141 20.14 11.35 11.45
N SER A 142 19.49 10.50 12.24
CA SER A 142 19.84 10.31 13.65
C SER A 142 21.28 9.84 13.63
N ASN A 143 22.20 10.77 13.84
CA ASN A 143 23.60 10.47 13.95
C ASN A 143 23.76 9.67 15.26
N PRO A 144 24.12 8.37 15.21
CA PRO A 144 24.33 7.57 16.43
C PRO A 144 25.44 8.15 17.32
N PHE A 145 26.29 9.03 16.77
CA PHE A 145 27.38 9.71 17.45
C PHE A 145 27.01 11.09 18.03
N GLN A 146 25.74 11.54 17.93
CA GLN A 146 25.28 12.74 18.65
C GLN A 146 25.04 12.45 20.14
N GLY A 147 26.14 12.25 20.87
CA GLY A 147 26.37 12.92 22.15
C GLY A 147 25.62 12.48 23.42
N LYS A 148 25.28 11.20 23.63
CA LYS A 148 24.85 10.69 24.98
C LYS A 148 25.29 9.27 25.36
N THR A 149 26.37 8.72 24.80
CA THR A 149 26.96 7.48 25.35
C THR A 149 28.08 7.82 26.33
N ALA A 150 27.76 7.89 27.63
CA ALA A 150 28.78 7.82 28.67
C ALA A 150 29.17 6.34 28.86
N MET A 151 30.40 5.96 28.49
CA MET A 151 30.96 4.67 28.89
C MET A 151 31.29 4.72 30.39
N VAL A 152 30.66 3.86 31.18
CA VAL A 152 31.05 3.62 32.58
C VAL A 152 31.91 2.36 32.60
N ALA A 153 33.18 2.49 32.94
CA ALA A 153 34.05 1.34 33.20
C ALA A 153 33.69 0.74 34.58
N ARG A 154 33.44 -0.57 34.65
CA ARG A 154 33.48 -1.30 35.92
C ARG A 154 34.92 -1.73 36.18
N ALA A 155 35.51 -1.23 37.26
CA ALA A 155 36.70 -1.80 37.86
C ALA A 155 36.27 -2.86 38.90
N PHE A 156 36.93 -4.02 38.87
CA PHE A 156 36.88 -5.04 39.91
C PHE A 156 38.20 -5.01 40.68
#